data_AF-A0A2G2AG66-F1
#
_entry.id   AF-A0A2G2AG66-F1
#
_cell.length_a   1.000
_cell.length_b   1.000
_cell.length_c   1.000
_cell.angle_alpha   90.00
_cell.angle_beta   90.00
_cell.angle_gamma   90.00
#
_symmetry.space_group_name_H-M   'P 1'
#
loop_
_entity.id
_entity.type
_entity.pdbx_description
1 polymer ?
#
loop_
_entity_poly.entity_id
_entity_poly.type
_entity_poly.pdbx_seq_one_letter_code
_entity_poly.pdbx_strand_id
1 'polypeptide(L)'
;MHTHLKEYLMLRPILATSLVALIAATPALADRVEAPADITAVTIYPEGATVVRQVTVDLLAGTHEILVPDLPVRTRAENLRVTPSDDVRIGAVSLATGRQPVTDDTSSAEVEAAEAEVEL
;
A
#
# COMPACT_ATOMS: atom_id res chain seq x y z
N MET A 1 14.00 53.01 -27.69
CA MET A 1 13.25 52.99 -26.41
C MET A 1 12.40 51.73 -26.36
N HIS A 2 12.96 50.56 -26.04
CA HIS A 2 13.08 49.98 -24.69
C HIS A 2 11.74 49.64 -24.00
N THR A 3 10.78 48.93 -24.65
CA THR A 3 9.54 48.56 -23.90
C THR A 3 8.79 47.30 -24.34
N HIS A 4 9.41 46.28 -24.96
CA HIS A 4 8.70 44.98 -25.15
C HIS A 4 9.47 43.75 -24.64
N LEU A 5 10.72 43.90 -24.20
CA LEU A 5 11.51 42.77 -23.68
C LEU A 5 11.09 42.34 -22.25
N LYS A 6 10.25 43.13 -21.56
CA LYS A 6 9.79 42.85 -20.19
C LYS A 6 8.61 41.86 -20.12
N GLU A 7 7.79 41.75 -21.15
CA GLU A 7 6.62 40.84 -21.13
C GLU A 7 7.03 39.36 -21.17
N TYR A 8 8.11 39.02 -21.88
CA TYR A 8 8.62 37.65 -21.92
C TYR A 8 9.28 37.22 -20.60
N LEU A 9 9.72 38.19 -19.78
CA LEU A 9 10.32 37.92 -18.48
C LEU A 9 9.25 37.60 -17.42
N MET A 10 8.03 38.11 -17.58
CA MET A 10 6.95 38.01 -16.60
C MET A 10 5.99 36.83 -16.87
N LEU A 11 5.99 36.28 -18.10
CA LEU A 11 5.24 35.06 -18.43
C LEU A 11 5.96 33.76 -17.99
N ARG A 12 7.30 33.80 -17.88
CA ARG A 12 8.14 32.67 -17.42
C ARG A 12 7.90 32.25 -15.97
N PRO A 13 7.73 33.16 -14.98
CA PRO A 13 7.45 32.73 -13.61
C PRO A 13 6.07 32.09 -13.47
N ILE A 14 5.06 32.52 -14.23
CA ILE A 14 3.71 31.94 -14.18
C ILE A 14 3.74 30.49 -14.68
N LEU A 15 4.43 30.25 -15.80
CA LEU A 15 4.61 28.90 -16.35
C LEU A 15 5.43 28.00 -15.41
N ALA A 16 6.48 28.54 -14.80
CA ALA A 16 7.30 27.82 -13.83
C ALA A 16 6.52 27.46 -12.55
N THR A 17 5.67 28.36 -12.05
CA THR A 17 4.84 28.12 -10.85
C THR A 17 3.79 27.05 -11.13
N SER A 18 3.17 27.08 -12.32
CA SER A 18 2.20 26.05 -12.73
C SER A 18 2.84 24.68 -12.92
N LEU A 19 4.08 24.62 -13.41
CA LEU A 19 4.81 23.36 -13.60
C LEU A 19 5.22 22.74 -12.26
N VAL A 20 5.66 23.56 -11.29
CA VAL A 20 5.97 23.11 -9.91
C VAL A 20 4.71 22.60 -9.20
N ALA A 21 3.56 23.27 -9.38
CA ALA A 21 2.29 22.79 -8.85
C ALA A 21 1.86 21.44 -9.44
N LEU A 22 2.15 21.19 -10.73
CA LEU A 22 1.81 19.93 -11.40
C LEU A 22 2.73 18.78 -10.98
N ILE A 23 4.01 19.05 -10.71
CA ILE A 23 4.96 18.07 -10.16
C ILE A 23 4.66 17.76 -8.68
N ALA A 24 4.23 18.75 -7.90
CA ALA A 24 3.77 18.52 -6.53
C ALA A 24 2.42 17.78 -6.46
N ALA A 25 1.63 17.85 -7.54
CA ALA A 25 0.36 17.15 -7.70
C ALA A 25 0.53 15.80 -8.43
N THR A 26 1.72 15.18 -8.41
CA THR A 26 1.81 13.77 -8.79
C THR A 26 0.88 12.99 -7.88
N PRO A 27 -0.20 12.38 -8.41
CA PRO A 27 -0.96 11.42 -7.62
C PRO A 27 0.05 10.39 -7.18
N ALA A 28 0.17 10.20 -5.87
CA ALA A 28 1.01 9.20 -5.28
C ALA A 28 0.84 7.91 -6.10
N LEU A 29 1.94 7.40 -6.65
CA LEU A 29 2.02 6.00 -7.05
C LEU A 29 1.33 5.22 -5.93
N ALA A 30 0.36 4.38 -6.29
CA ALA A 30 -0.41 3.60 -5.35
C ALA A 30 0.54 2.71 -4.56
N ASP A 31 1.06 3.27 -3.46
CA ASP A 31 2.05 2.64 -2.62
C ASP A 31 1.33 1.50 -1.93
N ARG A 32 1.76 0.28 -2.26
CA ARG A 32 1.20 -0.91 -1.66
C ARG A 32 2.09 -1.26 -0.49
N VAL A 33 1.51 -1.18 0.70
CA VAL A 33 2.22 -1.47 1.94
C VAL A 33 1.79 -2.85 2.40
N GLU A 34 2.74 -3.79 2.40
CA GLU A 34 2.53 -5.10 3.03
C GLU A 34 2.66 -4.95 4.54
N ALA A 35 1.62 -5.36 5.26
CA ALA A 35 1.54 -5.20 6.70
C ALA A 35 1.02 -6.51 7.32
N PRO A 36 1.90 -7.31 7.96
CA PRO A 36 1.48 -8.52 8.65
C PRO A 36 0.54 -8.15 9.80
N ALA A 37 -0.45 -9.01 10.05
CA ALA A 37 -1.44 -8.80 11.10
C ALA A 37 -1.19 -9.74 12.28
N ASP A 38 -1.06 -9.16 13.47
CA ASP A 38 -0.88 -9.89 14.73
C ASP A 38 -2.22 -10.41 15.22
N ILE A 39 -2.26 -11.68 15.66
CA ILE A 39 -3.47 -12.26 16.26
C ILE A 39 -3.61 -11.75 17.70
N THR A 40 -4.67 -10.99 17.98
CA THR A 40 -4.91 -10.40 19.31
C THR A 40 -5.96 -11.14 20.12
N ALA A 41 -6.92 -11.79 19.46
CA ALA A 41 -7.93 -12.61 20.14
C ALA A 41 -8.46 -13.73 19.24
N VAL A 42 -8.85 -14.83 19.86
CA VAL A 42 -9.54 -15.95 19.20
C VAL A 42 -10.71 -16.39 20.07
N THR A 43 -11.89 -16.47 19.47
CA THR A 43 -13.10 -17.02 20.11
C THR A 43 -13.56 -18.25 19.33
N ILE A 44 -13.59 -19.40 20.01
CA ILE A 44 -13.97 -20.69 19.41
C ILE A 44 -15.46 -20.95 19.66
N TYR A 45 -16.14 -21.45 18.62
CA TYR A 45 -17.52 -21.90 18.60
C TYR A 45 -17.59 -23.35 18.09
N PRO A 46 -18.72 -24.06 18.27
CA PRO A 46 -18.86 -25.43 17.79
C PRO A 46 -18.63 -25.57 16.27
N GLU A 47 -19.14 -24.63 15.47
CA GLU A 47 -19.02 -24.64 14.00
C GLU A 47 -17.84 -23.86 13.42
N GLY A 48 -17.01 -23.21 14.25
CA GLY A 48 -15.91 -22.40 13.75
C GLY A 48 -15.24 -21.51 14.79
N ALA A 49 -14.47 -20.53 14.33
CA ALA A 49 -13.79 -19.59 15.20
C ALA A 49 -13.85 -18.17 14.62
N THR A 50 -13.96 -17.18 15.48
CA THR A 50 -13.65 -15.79 15.16
C THR A 50 -12.21 -15.52 15.56
N VAL A 51 -11.40 -15.03 14.62
CA VAL A 51 -10.01 -14.62 14.84
C VAL A 51 -9.94 -13.11 14.63
N VAL A 52 -9.51 -12.38 15.64
CA VAL A 52 -9.26 -10.94 15.57
C VAL A 52 -7.77 -10.73 15.34
N ARG A 53 -7.46 -10.00 14.27
CA ARG A 53 -6.09 -9.63 13.93
C ARG A 53 -5.97 -8.11 13.87
N GLN A 54 -4.85 -7.58 14.35
CA GLN A 54 -4.55 -6.16 14.34
C GLN A 54 -3.41 -5.89 13.35
N VAL A 55 -3.61 -4.90 12.50
CA VAL A 55 -2.59 -4.39 11.57
C VAL A 55 -2.19 -3.00 12.05
N THR A 56 -0.89 -2.78 12.20
CA THR A 56 -0.33 -1.47 12.56
C THR A 56 0.52 -0.98 11.41
N VAL A 57 0.20 0.19 10.87
CA VAL A 57 0.92 0.80 9.74
C VAL A 57 1.13 2.29 10.04
N ASP A 58 2.31 2.80 9.70
CA ASP A 58 2.63 4.23 9.77
C ASP A 58 2.59 4.79 8.35
N LEU A 59 1.59 5.63 8.07
CA LEU A 59 1.28 6.12 6.73
C LEU A 59 1.05 7.64 6.76
N LEU A 60 1.52 8.32 5.72
CA LEU A 60 1.20 9.72 5.49
C LEU A 60 -0.29 9.88 5.13
N ALA A 61 -0.86 11.06 5.36
CA ALA A 61 -2.23 11.33 4.96
C ALA A 61 -2.41 11.12 3.44
N GLY A 62 -3.39 10.31 3.04
CA GLY A 62 -3.61 9.96 1.64
C GLY A 62 -4.45 8.70 1.44
N THR A 63 -4.39 8.16 0.22
CA THR A 63 -4.99 6.86 -0.12
C THR A 63 -3.87 5.86 -0.34
N HIS A 64 -3.92 4.76 0.40
CA HIS A 64 -2.92 3.70 0.39
C HIS A 64 -3.59 2.34 0.20
N GLU A 65 -2.88 1.40 -0.42
CA GLU A 65 -3.33 0.03 -0.52
C GLU A 65 -2.59 -0.82 0.49
N ILE A 66 -3.32 -1.51 1.37
CA ILE A 66 -2.73 -2.35 2.42
C ILE A 66 -2.91 -3.81 2.04
N LEU A 67 -1.79 -4.53 1.92
CA LEU A 67 -1.78 -5.97 1.71
C LEU A 67 -1.57 -6.65 3.06
N VAL A 68 -2.55 -7.45 3.49
CA VAL A 68 -2.46 -8.25 4.72
C VAL A 68 -2.19 -9.70 4.33
N PRO A 69 -0.94 -10.19 4.46
CA PRO A 69 -0.59 -11.55 4.09
C PRO A 69 -1.05 -12.56 5.15
N ASP A 70 -0.88 -13.84 4.80
CA ASP A 70 -1.02 -14.98 5.71
C ASP A 70 -2.40 -15.02 6.42
N LEU A 71 -3.48 -14.74 5.69
CA LEU A 71 -4.83 -14.96 6.18
C LEU A 71 -5.13 -16.48 6.26
N PRO A 72 -5.90 -16.95 7.26
CA PRO A 72 -6.24 -18.36 7.39
C PRO A 72 -6.80 -18.94 6.07
N VAL A 73 -6.35 -20.13 5.67
CA VAL A 73 -6.67 -20.75 4.35
C VAL A 73 -8.18 -20.84 4.07
N ARG A 74 -9.01 -20.97 5.11
CA ARG A 74 -10.48 -21.08 4.99
C ARG A 74 -11.20 -19.74 5.13
N THR A 75 -10.48 -18.62 5.14
CA THR A 75 -11.06 -17.28 5.14
C THR A 75 -11.91 -17.10 3.89
N ARG A 76 -13.13 -16.57 4.08
CA ARG A 76 -14.02 -16.21 2.97
C ARG A 76 -14.32 -14.73 3.04
N ALA A 77 -14.39 -14.09 1.88
CA ALA A 77 -14.65 -12.65 1.78
C ALA A 77 -15.96 -12.26 2.47
N GLU A 78 -17.01 -13.10 2.38
CA GLU A 78 -18.31 -12.85 3.03
C GLU A 78 -18.25 -12.79 4.57
N ASN A 79 -17.22 -13.38 5.18
CA ASN A 79 -17.06 -13.44 6.64
C ASN A 79 -16.09 -12.38 7.16
N LEU A 80 -15.38 -11.69 6.26
CA LEU A 80 -14.37 -10.72 6.63
C LEU A 80 -15.03 -9.45 7.16
N ARG A 81 -14.53 -8.96 8.29
CA ARG A 81 -14.94 -7.70 8.89
C ARG A 81 -13.69 -6.87 9.13
N VAL A 82 -13.70 -5.64 8.65
CA VAL A 82 -12.60 -4.69 8.83
C VAL A 82 -13.13 -3.51 9.62
N THR A 83 -12.48 -3.22 10.73
CA THR A 83 -12.81 -2.07 11.59
C THR A 83 -11.68 -1.06 11.47
N PRO A 84 -11.95 0.18 11.02
CA PRO A 84 -10.93 1.22 11.01
C PRO A 84 -10.58 1.66 12.43
N SER A 85 -9.34 2.14 12.61
CA SER A 85 -9.00 3.01 13.73
C SER A 85 -9.62 4.39 13.55
N ASP A 86 -9.52 5.24 14.57
CA ASP A 86 -9.96 6.63 14.48
C ASP A 86 -9.31 7.33 13.26
N ASP A 87 -10.09 8.19 12.59
CA ASP A 87 -9.70 8.96 11.41
C ASP A 87 -9.32 8.18 10.13
N VAL A 88 -9.56 6.86 10.10
CA VAL A 88 -9.35 6.03 8.90
C VAL A 88 -10.67 5.71 8.20
N ARG A 89 -10.68 5.85 6.86
CA ARG A 89 -11.79 5.37 6.02
C ARG A 89 -11.36 4.14 5.24
N ILE A 90 -12.11 3.06 5.40
CA ILE A 90 -11.89 1.83 4.64
C ILE A 90 -12.53 1.97 3.26
N GLY A 91 -11.75 1.72 2.22
CA GLY A 91 -12.20 1.66 0.83
C GLY A 91 -12.71 0.28 0.44
N ALA A 92 -12.42 -0.13 -0.80
CA ALA A 92 -12.71 -1.48 -1.25
C ALA A 92 -11.86 -2.51 -0.48
N VAL A 93 -12.46 -3.64 -0.12
CA VAL A 93 -11.77 -4.76 0.51
C VAL A 93 -11.95 -5.99 -0.38
N SER A 94 -10.84 -6.60 -0.76
CA SER A 94 -10.83 -7.82 -1.57
C SER A 94 -9.96 -8.88 -0.90
N LEU A 95 -10.45 -10.13 -0.91
CA LEU A 95 -9.65 -11.28 -0.51
C LEU A 95 -8.93 -11.83 -1.74
N ALA A 96 -7.59 -11.81 -1.72
CA ALA A 96 -6.80 -12.47 -2.74
C ALA A 96 -6.80 -13.99 -2.50
N THR A 97 -7.25 -14.76 -3.48
CA THR A 97 -7.23 -16.23 -3.43
C THR A 97 -6.45 -16.75 -4.65
N GLY A 98 -5.43 -17.58 -4.42
CA GLY A 98 -4.62 -18.17 -5.48
C GLY A 98 -3.28 -17.47 -5.66
N ARG A 99 -3.19 -16.52 -6.62
CA ARG A 99 -1.94 -15.78 -6.85
C ARG A 99 -1.78 -14.70 -5.78
N GLN A 100 -0.74 -14.83 -4.97
CA GLN A 100 -0.25 -13.72 -4.16
C GLN A 100 0.14 -12.57 -5.09
N PRO A 101 -0.12 -11.30 -4.74
CA PRO A 101 0.48 -10.17 -5.42
C PRO A 101 2.01 -10.36 -5.47
N VAL A 102 2.66 -9.88 -6.54
CA VAL A 102 4.11 -9.83 -6.57
C VAL A 102 4.53 -8.83 -5.50
N THR A 103 5.12 -9.33 -4.42
CA THR A 103 5.75 -8.57 -3.35
C THR A 103 7.23 -8.43 -3.68
N ASP A 104 7.91 -7.49 -3.03
CA ASP A 104 9.37 -7.39 -3.18
C ASP A 104 10.04 -8.69 -2.71
N ASP A 105 11.06 -9.14 -3.44
CA ASP A 105 11.83 -10.34 -3.11
C ASP A 105 12.55 -10.16 -1.77
N THR A 106 11.96 -10.70 -0.71
CA THR A 106 12.54 -10.75 0.64
C THR A 106 13.17 -12.13 0.87
N SER A 107 13.96 -12.59 -0.10
CA SER A 107 14.64 -13.88 -0.05
C SER A 107 15.72 -13.87 1.06
N SER A 108 15.77 -14.95 1.84
CA SER A 108 16.80 -15.13 2.88
C SER A 108 18.13 -15.49 2.23
N ALA A 109 19.26 -15.15 2.87
CA ALA A 109 20.60 -15.50 2.38
C ALA A 109 20.79 -17.01 2.12
N GLU A 110 20.04 -17.86 2.84
CA GLU A 110 20.03 -19.31 2.65
C GLU A 110 19.37 -19.73 1.33
N VAL A 111 18.34 -19.00 0.90
CA VAL A 111 17.62 -19.26 -0.37
C VAL A 111 18.47 -18.78 -1.54
N GLU A 112 19.08 -17.60 -1.43
CA GLU A 112 20.03 -17.07 -2.43
C GLU A 112 21.22 -18.02 -2.65
N ALA A 113 21.78 -18.58 -1.59
CA ALA A 113 22.88 -19.54 -1.69
C ALA A 113 22.46 -20.84 -2.39
N ALA A 114 21.23 -21.31 -2.14
CA ALA A 114 20.68 -22.49 -2.79
C ALA A 114 20.38 -22.26 -4.28
N GLU A 115 19.88 -21.08 -4.65
CA GLU A 115 19.66 -20.71 -6.05
C GLU A 115 20.98 -20.62 -6.82
N ALA A 116 22.00 -20.02 -6.20
CA ALA A 116 23.35 -19.94 -6.78
C ALA A 116 24.00 -21.32 -7.03
N GLU A 117 23.65 -22.36 -6.25
CA GLU A 117 24.14 -23.73 -6.50
C GLU A 117 23.49 -24.37 -7.74
N VAL A 118 22.23 -24.03 -8.03
CA VAL A 118 21.47 -24.59 -9.17
C VAL A 118 21.83 -23.89 -10.49
N GLU A 119 22.27 -22.64 -10.44
CA GLU A 119 22.64 -21.85 -11.63
C GLU A 119 24.06 -22.16 -12.17
N LEU A 120 24.82 -23.06 -11.51
CA LEU A 120 26.16 -23.52 -11.93
C LEU A 120 26.12 -24.75 -12.86
#